data_AF-A0A1A8LQZ0-F1
#
_entry.id   AF-A0A1A8LQZ0-F1
#
_cell.length_a   1.000
_cell.length_b   1.000
_cell.length_c   1.000
_cell.angle_alpha   90.00
_cell.angle_beta   90.00
_cell.angle_gamma   90.00
#
_symmetry.space_group_name_H-M   'P 1'
#
loop_
_entity.id
_entity.type
_entity.pdbx_description
1 polymer ?
#
loop_
_entity_poly.entity_id
_entity_poly.type
_entity_poly.pdbx_seq_one_letter_code
_entity_poly.pdbx_strand_id
1 'polypeptide(L)'
;PGFYGVVQGFSDDCKPCACPLTNPENNFSPTCVAEGFDDYRCTACPEGYEGKYCERCSTGYHGNPRMPGGRCEECKCASWGALPGPCDPVTGQCHCRVGASGVACDQCMDRHVCGPSGIISCDDECSGLLISDMDRLYRIITDVTLTSPLPPR
;
A
#
# COMPACT_ATOMS: atom_id res chain seq x y z
N PRO A 1 28.96 -10.18 -16.89
CA PRO A 1 27.87 -9.26 -16.46
C PRO A 1 27.54 -9.51 -14.98
N GLY A 2 27.25 -8.49 -14.18
CA GLY A 2 26.88 -8.67 -12.75
C GLY A 2 27.99 -8.42 -11.73
N PHE A 3 29.13 -7.88 -12.17
CA PHE A 3 30.22 -7.43 -11.30
C PHE A 3 30.72 -6.05 -11.75
N TYR A 4 31.32 -5.30 -10.83
CA TYR A 4 31.94 -4.00 -11.05
C TYR A 4 33.31 -3.92 -10.35
N GLY A 5 34.13 -2.95 -10.76
CA GLY A 5 35.46 -2.70 -10.20
C GLY A 5 36.55 -2.63 -11.27
N VAL A 6 37.77 -2.29 -10.85
CA VAL A 6 38.93 -2.09 -11.73
C VAL A 6 39.94 -3.20 -11.51
N VAL A 7 40.29 -3.95 -12.56
CA VAL A 7 41.24 -5.06 -12.49
C VAL A 7 42.67 -4.52 -12.38
N GLN A 8 43.26 -4.61 -11.19
CA GLN A 8 44.63 -4.23 -10.83
C GLN A 8 45.50 -5.42 -10.40
N GLY A 9 44.94 -6.63 -10.32
CA GLY A 9 45.63 -7.86 -9.93
C GLY A 9 45.37 -8.30 -8.49
N PHE A 10 44.41 -7.72 -7.77
CA PHE A 10 44.00 -8.11 -6.43
C PHE A 10 42.70 -8.93 -6.44
N SER A 11 42.46 -9.71 -5.38
CA SER A 11 41.25 -10.54 -5.25
C SER A 11 39.96 -9.72 -5.18
N ASP A 12 40.04 -8.46 -4.74
CA ASP A 12 38.89 -7.60 -4.45
C ASP A 12 38.54 -6.63 -5.59
N ASP A 13 39.25 -6.76 -6.72
CA ASP A 13 39.07 -5.93 -7.91
C ASP A 13 37.70 -6.10 -8.57
N CYS A 14 37.03 -7.24 -8.32
CA CYS A 14 35.79 -7.62 -8.97
C CYS A 14 34.73 -7.90 -7.90
N LYS A 15 33.84 -6.93 -7.67
CA LYS A 15 32.77 -7.01 -6.67
C LYS A 15 31.43 -7.31 -7.33
N PRO A 16 30.57 -8.15 -6.76
CA PRO A 16 29.23 -8.39 -7.29
C PRO A 16 28.38 -7.12 -7.16
N CYS A 17 27.51 -6.87 -8.14
CA CYS A 17 26.54 -5.79 -8.05
C CYS A 17 25.48 -6.10 -6.97
N ALA A 18 25.09 -5.09 -6.20
CA ALA A 18 23.99 -5.16 -5.23
C ALA A 18 22.86 -4.24 -5.69
N CYS A 19 21.75 -4.83 -6.16
CA CYS A 19 20.67 -4.08 -6.79
C CYS A 19 19.32 -4.27 -6.07
N PRO A 20 19.10 -3.75 -4.85
CA PRO A 20 20.02 -2.95 -4.02
C PRO A 20 20.83 -3.75 -2.99
N LEU A 21 20.50 -5.02 -2.77
CA LEU A 21 21.22 -5.89 -1.83
C LEU A 21 21.93 -7.02 -2.58
N THR A 22 22.95 -7.61 -1.96
CA THR A 22 23.65 -8.79 -2.49
C THR A 22 22.87 -10.08 -2.27
N ASN A 23 21.90 -10.09 -1.34
CA ASN A 23 21.01 -11.23 -1.11
C ASN A 23 20.13 -11.48 -2.35
N PRO A 24 20.07 -12.72 -2.88
CA PRO A 24 19.22 -13.04 -4.04
C PRO A 24 17.75 -12.63 -3.92
N GLU A 25 17.18 -12.54 -2.71
CA GLU A 25 15.80 -12.12 -2.51
C GLU A 25 15.55 -10.62 -2.83
N ASN A 26 16.61 -9.82 -2.77
CA ASN A 26 16.58 -8.36 -2.92
C ASN A 26 17.60 -7.87 -3.94
N ASN A 27 18.07 -8.76 -4.82
CA ASN A 27 18.88 -8.40 -5.96
C ASN A 27 17.98 -8.38 -7.21
N PHE A 28 17.32 -7.24 -7.41
CA PHE A 28 16.41 -6.98 -8.50
C PHE A 28 17.13 -6.65 -9.81
N SER A 29 18.44 -6.86 -9.93
CA SER A 29 19.09 -6.84 -11.23
C SER A 29 20.32 -7.75 -11.29
N PRO A 30 20.36 -8.74 -12.20
CA PRO A 30 21.54 -9.61 -12.33
C PRO A 30 22.71 -8.91 -13.03
N THR A 31 22.52 -7.70 -13.56
CA THR A 31 23.51 -6.99 -14.37
C THR A 31 23.66 -5.54 -13.94
N CYS A 32 24.90 -5.08 -13.88
CA CYS A 32 25.22 -3.66 -13.71
C CYS A 32 26.37 -3.23 -14.62
N VAL A 33 26.52 -1.91 -14.76
CA VAL A 33 27.63 -1.24 -15.46
C VAL A 33 28.38 -0.37 -14.47
N ALA A 34 29.72 -0.42 -14.50
CA ALA A 34 30.54 0.43 -13.64
C ALA A 34 30.39 1.91 -14.05
N GLU A 35 30.18 2.78 -13.06
CA GLU A 35 30.12 4.24 -13.20
C GLU A 35 31.22 4.86 -12.31
N GLY A 36 32.49 4.67 -12.67
CA GLY A 36 33.64 5.14 -11.88
C GLY A 36 34.41 4.02 -11.21
N PHE A 37 35.13 4.34 -10.12
CA PHE A 37 36.06 3.40 -9.48
C PHE A 37 35.38 2.38 -8.56
N ASP A 38 34.38 2.78 -7.79
CA ASP A 38 33.68 1.93 -6.81
C ASP A 38 32.16 2.15 -6.84
N ASP A 39 31.65 2.46 -8.02
CA ASP A 39 30.26 2.83 -8.24
C ASP A 39 29.75 2.17 -9.53
N TYR A 40 28.45 1.89 -9.59
CA TYR A 40 27.81 1.16 -10.68
C TYR A 40 26.32 1.46 -10.77
N ARG A 41 25.73 1.22 -11.94
CA ARG A 41 24.28 1.31 -12.18
C ARG A 41 23.73 -0.03 -12.62
N CYS A 42 22.66 -0.46 -11.98
CA CYS A 42 21.92 -1.66 -12.36
C CYS A 42 21.15 -1.42 -13.65
N THR A 43 21.16 -2.39 -14.58
CA THR A 43 20.69 -2.17 -15.96
C THR A 43 19.41 -2.89 -16.32
N ALA A 44 18.93 -3.77 -15.44
CA ALA A 44 17.73 -4.56 -15.68
C ALA A 44 16.86 -4.60 -14.41
N CYS A 45 16.39 -3.43 -13.95
CA CYS A 45 15.39 -3.39 -12.88
C CYS A 45 14.05 -3.93 -13.42
N PRO A 46 13.36 -4.82 -12.70
CA PRO A 46 12.05 -5.33 -13.07
C PRO A 46 10.98 -4.24 -12.96
N GLU A 47 9.81 -4.52 -13.51
CA GLU A 47 8.65 -3.64 -13.41
C GLU A 47 8.31 -3.33 -11.95
N GLY A 48 8.03 -2.05 -11.67
CA GLY A 48 7.74 -1.56 -10.33
C GLY A 48 8.95 -1.18 -9.49
N TYR A 49 10.18 -1.35 -10.03
CA TYR A 49 11.42 -0.94 -9.38
C TYR A 49 12.13 0.13 -10.21
N GLU A 50 12.69 1.13 -9.54
CA GLU A 50 13.45 2.20 -10.19
C GLU A 50 14.64 2.63 -9.31
N GLY A 51 15.41 3.59 -9.82
CA GLY A 51 16.64 4.06 -9.19
C GLY A 51 17.90 3.46 -9.79
N LYS A 52 19.05 3.92 -9.30
CA LYS A 52 20.36 3.51 -9.83
C LYS A 52 20.67 2.04 -9.50
N TYR A 53 20.13 1.57 -8.39
CA TYR A 53 20.32 0.26 -7.80
C TYR A 53 19.01 -0.53 -7.67
N CYS A 54 17.95 -0.15 -8.38
CA CYS A 54 16.60 -0.68 -8.19
C CYS A 54 16.12 -0.55 -6.72
N GLU A 55 16.56 0.51 -6.04
CA GLU A 55 16.45 0.68 -4.59
C GLU A 55 15.13 1.29 -4.13
N ARG A 56 14.27 1.71 -5.06
CA ARG A 56 13.00 2.36 -4.75
C ARG A 56 11.90 1.83 -5.67
N CYS A 57 10.66 1.96 -5.23
CA CYS A 57 9.50 1.57 -6.03
C CYS A 57 9.16 2.64 -7.06
N SER A 58 8.77 2.19 -8.24
CA SER A 58 8.30 3.07 -9.31
C SER A 58 6.98 3.74 -8.92
N THR A 59 6.62 4.81 -9.63
CA THR A 59 5.30 5.44 -9.47
C THR A 59 4.19 4.40 -9.69
N GLY A 60 3.24 4.31 -8.76
CA GLY A 60 2.18 3.29 -8.78
C GLY A 60 2.54 1.99 -8.05
N TYR A 61 3.70 1.93 -7.40
CA TYR A 61 4.13 0.83 -6.54
C TYR A 61 4.53 1.36 -5.17
N HIS A 62 4.47 0.48 -4.16
CA HIS A 62 4.84 0.80 -2.78
C HIS A 62 5.67 -0.32 -2.14
N GLY A 63 6.44 0.02 -1.11
CA GLY A 63 7.24 -0.91 -0.32
C GLY A 63 8.68 -0.45 -0.14
N ASN A 64 9.55 -1.36 0.33
CA ASN A 64 10.95 -1.03 0.62
C ASN A 64 11.93 -2.13 0.15
N PRO A 65 12.45 -2.03 -1.09
CA PRO A 65 13.43 -2.97 -1.66
C PRO A 65 14.74 -3.09 -0.88
N ARG A 66 15.07 -2.10 -0.04
CA ARG A 66 16.34 -2.03 0.71
C ARG A 66 16.33 -2.84 2.00
N MET A 67 15.16 -3.34 2.42
CA MET A 67 15.04 -4.23 3.56
C MET A 67 15.08 -5.69 3.09
N PRO A 68 15.78 -6.60 3.81
CA PRO A 68 15.72 -8.03 3.52
C PRO A 68 14.26 -8.52 3.45
N GLY A 69 13.89 -9.19 2.35
CA GLY A 69 12.53 -9.64 2.07
C GLY A 69 11.56 -8.54 1.58
N GLY A 70 11.94 -7.26 1.64
CA GLY A 70 11.13 -6.14 1.18
C GLY A 70 11.06 -6.06 -0.35
N ARG A 71 9.88 -5.77 -0.89
CA ARG A 71 9.61 -5.77 -2.33
C ARG A 71 8.71 -4.58 -2.69
N CYS A 72 8.64 -4.28 -3.98
CA CYS A 72 7.65 -3.35 -4.51
C CYS A 72 6.38 -4.11 -4.91
N GLU A 73 5.24 -3.59 -4.47
CA GLU A 73 3.92 -4.11 -4.77
C GLU A 73 3.07 -3.02 -5.43
N GLU A 74 2.29 -3.42 -6.43
CA GLU A 74 1.41 -2.50 -7.17
C GLU A 74 0.34 -1.89 -6.26
N CYS A 75 0.11 -0.59 -6.39
CA CYS A 75 -0.98 0.12 -5.73
C CYS A 75 -2.34 -0.37 -6.25
N LYS A 76 -3.14 -1.04 -5.42
CA LYS A 76 -4.47 -1.53 -5.80
C LYS A 76 -5.60 -0.59 -5.37
N CYS A 77 -5.53 0.67 -5.78
CA CYS A 77 -6.54 1.66 -5.41
C CYS A 77 -7.89 1.40 -6.10
N ALA A 78 -8.98 1.37 -5.33
CA ALA A 78 -10.33 1.17 -5.85
C ALA A 78 -10.79 2.37 -6.67
N SER A 79 -11.22 2.14 -7.91
CA SER A 79 -11.59 3.20 -8.85
C SER A 79 -12.78 4.06 -8.39
N TRP A 80 -13.72 3.47 -7.66
CA TRP A 80 -14.90 4.17 -7.13
C TRP A 80 -14.61 4.93 -5.83
N GLY A 81 -13.65 4.47 -5.04
CA GLY A 81 -13.37 4.98 -3.70
C GLY A 81 -12.11 5.85 -3.60
N ALA A 82 -11.18 5.74 -4.54
CA ALA A 82 -9.96 6.53 -4.57
C ALA A 82 -10.07 7.75 -5.51
N LEU A 83 -9.27 8.76 -5.20
CA LEU A 83 -8.95 9.86 -6.10
C LEU A 83 -7.87 9.42 -7.11
N PRO A 84 -7.85 9.99 -8.32
CA PRO A 84 -6.80 9.71 -9.29
C PRO A 84 -5.42 10.08 -8.75
N GLY A 85 -4.44 9.18 -8.87
CA GLY A 85 -3.06 9.44 -8.47
C GLY A 85 -2.36 8.18 -7.95
N PRO A 86 -1.05 8.25 -7.74
CA PRO A 86 -0.30 7.17 -7.10
C PRO A 86 -0.69 7.04 -5.62
N CYS A 87 -0.54 5.82 -5.08
CA CYS A 87 -0.60 5.61 -3.64
C CYS A 87 0.70 6.06 -2.96
N ASP A 88 0.68 6.17 -1.64
CA ASP A 88 1.86 6.46 -0.85
C ASP A 88 2.94 5.37 -1.06
N PRO A 89 4.18 5.74 -1.43
CA PRO A 89 5.20 4.78 -1.86
C PRO A 89 5.75 3.91 -0.72
N VAL A 90 5.45 4.22 0.54
CA VAL A 90 5.93 3.45 1.69
C VAL A 90 4.81 2.58 2.27
N THR A 91 3.64 3.17 2.48
CA THR A 91 2.50 2.55 3.16
C THR A 91 1.51 1.87 2.21
N GLY A 92 1.52 2.24 0.93
CA GLY A 92 0.53 1.78 -0.04
C GLY A 92 -0.81 2.50 0.07
N GLN A 93 -0.94 3.50 0.97
CA GLN A 93 -2.21 4.18 1.20
C GLN A 93 -2.63 5.01 -0.02
N CYS A 94 -3.80 4.70 -0.54
CA CYS A 94 -4.45 5.46 -1.60
C CYS A 94 -5.13 6.72 -1.04
N HIS A 95 -5.29 7.73 -1.88
CA HIS A 95 -6.01 8.96 -1.53
C HIS A 95 -7.52 8.72 -1.62
N CYS A 96 -8.19 8.44 -0.50
CA CYS A 96 -9.61 8.09 -0.51
C CYS A 96 -10.51 9.32 -0.70
N ARG A 97 -11.61 9.11 -1.42
CA ARG A 97 -12.74 10.04 -1.49
C ARG A 97 -13.47 10.04 -0.15
N VAL A 98 -14.18 11.13 0.12
CA VAL A 98 -15.04 11.23 1.30
C VAL A 98 -16.09 10.11 1.26
N GLY A 99 -16.17 9.33 2.34
CA GLY A 99 -17.06 8.18 2.47
C GLY A 99 -16.47 6.84 2.02
N ALA A 100 -15.20 6.80 1.59
CA ALA A 100 -14.43 5.57 1.38
C ALA A 100 -13.26 5.49 2.36
N SER A 101 -12.84 4.26 2.69
CA SER A 101 -11.80 3.96 3.66
C SER A 101 -11.03 2.68 3.31
N GLY A 102 -10.00 2.37 4.09
CA GLY A 102 -9.06 1.28 3.82
C GLY A 102 -7.83 1.74 3.04
N VAL A 103 -6.79 0.89 2.99
CA VAL A 103 -5.53 1.17 2.28
C VAL A 103 -5.78 1.36 0.78
N ALA A 104 -6.63 0.50 0.22
CA ALA A 104 -7.05 0.53 -1.18
C ALA A 104 -8.25 1.46 -1.45
N CYS A 105 -8.82 2.13 -0.44
CA CYS A 105 -10.09 2.86 -0.54
C CYS A 105 -11.27 1.99 -1.04
N ASP A 106 -11.26 0.71 -0.70
CA ASP A 106 -12.22 -0.31 -1.14
C ASP A 106 -13.34 -0.55 -0.12
N GLN A 107 -13.33 0.15 1.02
CA GLN A 107 -14.31 0.00 2.08
C GLN A 107 -15.24 1.21 2.10
N CYS A 108 -16.55 0.97 2.07
CA CYS A 108 -17.54 2.03 2.23
C CYS A 108 -17.61 2.40 3.71
N MET A 109 -17.54 3.70 4.02
CA MET A 109 -17.69 4.18 5.39
C MET A 109 -19.15 4.04 5.84
N ASP A 110 -19.34 3.96 7.16
CA ASP A 110 -20.67 4.03 7.75
C ASP A 110 -21.40 5.29 7.31
N ARG A 111 -22.73 5.18 7.21
CA ARG A 111 -23.62 6.26 6.78
C ARG A 111 -23.33 6.78 5.36
N HIS A 112 -22.66 5.96 4.53
CA HIS A 112 -22.48 6.20 3.10
C HIS A 112 -22.99 5.00 2.29
N VAL A 113 -23.43 5.27 1.07
CA VAL A 113 -23.77 4.26 0.06
C VAL A 113 -22.75 4.37 -1.07
N CYS A 114 -22.03 3.28 -1.32
CA CYS A 114 -21.00 3.20 -2.35
C CYS A 114 -21.48 2.35 -3.52
N GLY A 115 -21.36 2.89 -4.73
CA GLY A 115 -21.80 2.22 -5.95
C GLY A 115 -21.12 2.73 -7.21
N PRO A 116 -21.51 2.22 -8.39
CA PRO A 116 -20.93 2.63 -9.67
C PRO A 116 -21.15 4.12 -9.99
N SER A 117 -22.17 4.73 -9.38
CA SER A 117 -22.48 6.16 -9.50
C SER A 117 -21.67 7.06 -8.58
N GLY A 118 -20.83 6.49 -7.69
CA GLY A 118 -20.04 7.22 -6.71
C GLY A 118 -20.43 6.90 -5.27
N ILE A 119 -20.10 7.84 -4.37
CA ILE A 119 -20.33 7.73 -2.94
C ILE A 119 -21.37 8.78 -2.54
N ILE A 120 -22.45 8.33 -1.90
CA ILE A 120 -23.54 9.18 -1.42
C ILE A 120 -23.56 9.13 0.09
N SER A 121 -23.52 10.28 0.75
CA SER A 121 -23.70 10.37 2.20
C SER A 121 -25.18 10.29 2.55
N CYS A 122 -25.51 9.54 3.60
CA CYS A 122 -26.86 9.43 4.15
C CYS A 122 -27.12 10.42 5.30
N ASP A 123 -26.19 11.33 5.57
CA ASP A 123 -26.33 12.39 6.58
C ASP A 123 -27.06 13.61 6.03
N ASP A 124 -28.24 13.36 5.46
CA ASP A 124 -29.18 14.38 5.02
C ASP A 124 -30.38 14.50 5.97
N GLU A 125 -31.24 15.50 5.75
CA GLU A 125 -32.42 15.73 6.61
C GLU A 125 -33.51 14.65 6.47
N CYS A 126 -33.42 13.75 5.48
CA CYS A 126 -34.43 12.72 5.21
C CYS A 126 -34.00 11.36 5.77
N SER A 127 -32.91 10.83 5.24
CA SER A 127 -32.29 9.56 5.60
C SER A 127 -31.56 9.66 6.95
N GLY A 128 -30.91 10.79 7.22
CA GLY A 128 -30.06 10.95 8.40
C GLY A 128 -30.85 10.88 9.71
N LEU A 129 -32.04 11.49 9.74
CA LEU A 129 -32.97 11.44 10.88
C LEU A 129 -33.52 10.02 11.11
N LEU A 130 -33.91 9.32 10.05
CA LEU A 130 -34.39 7.94 10.17
C LEU A 130 -33.31 6.99 10.69
N ILE A 131 -32.08 7.12 10.18
CA ILE A 131 -30.96 6.28 10.60
C ILE A 131 -30.59 6.59 12.05
N SER A 132 -30.56 7.87 12.46
CA SER A 132 -30.25 8.22 13.86
C SER A 132 -31.30 7.70 14.85
N ASP A 133 -32.58 7.74 14.48
CA ASP A 133 -33.65 7.17 15.30
C ASP A 133 -33.53 5.64 15.39
N MET A 134 -33.16 4.96 14.30
CA MET A 134 -32.89 3.52 14.32
C MET A 134 -31.68 3.15 15.16
N ASP A 135 -30.57 3.89 15.05
CA ASP A 135 -29.38 3.70 15.89
C ASP A 135 -29.72 3.87 17.37
N ARG A 136 -30.56 4.86 17.69
CA ARG A 136 -31.04 5.10 19.05
C ARG A 136 -31.89 3.94 19.56
N LEU A 137 -32.83 3.44 18.77
CA LEU A 137 -33.64 2.28 19.15
C LEU A 137 -32.81 1.02 19.32
N TYR A 138 -31.84 0.79 18.43
CA TYR A 138 -30.94 -0.36 18.52
C TYR A 138 -30.15 -0.35 19.84
N ARG A 139 -29.57 0.81 20.21
CA ARG A 139 -28.88 0.96 21.50
C ARG A 139 -29.78 0.64 22.69
N ILE A 140 -31.03 1.13 22.68
CA ILE A 140 -31.99 0.84 23.75
C ILE A 140 -32.26 -0.67 23.83
N ILE A 141 -32.44 -1.35 22.70
CA ILE A 141 -32.70 -2.80 22.66
C ILE A 141 -31.48 -3.59 23.17
N THR A 142 -30.26 -3.19 22.81
CA THR A 142 -29.04 -3.88 23.23
C THR A 142 -28.68 -3.65 24.69
N ASP A 143 -29.07 -2.51 25.27
CA ASP A 143 -28.82 -2.19 26.68
C ASP A 143 -29.78 -2.93 27.63
N VAL A 144 -30.90 -3.47 27.13
CA VAL A 144 -31.83 -4.27 27.93
C VAL A 144 -31.34 -5.71 28.05
N THR A 145 -31.04 -6.14 29.27
CA THR A 145 -30.73 -7.53 29.60
C THR A 145 -32.02 -8.35 29.76
N LEU A 146 -32.42 -9.07 28.71
CA LEU A 146 -33.62 -9.93 28.69
C LEU A 146 -33.53 -11.20 29.58
N THR A 147 -32.54 -11.28 30.46
CA THR A 147 -32.30 -12.44 31.35
C THR A 147 -32.80 -12.26 32.77
N SER A 148 -33.34 -11.08 33.13
CA SER A 148 -33.95 -10.87 34.45
C SER A 148 -35.28 -11.67 34.57
N PRO A 149 -35.47 -12.51 35.60
CA PRO A 149 -36.69 -13.31 35.75
C PRO A 149 -37.92 -12.41 35.93
N LEU A 150 -39.03 -12.75 35.27
CA LEU A 150 -40.32 -12.09 35.47
C LEU A 150 -40.70 -12.13 36.97
N PRO A 151 -41.13 -11.00 37.58
CA PRO A 151 -41.53 -10.99 38.97
C PRO A 151 -42.78 -11.88 39.18
N PRO A 152 -42.83 -12.69 40.25
CA PRO A 152 -43.96 -13.55 40.54
C PRO A 152 -45.21 -12.73 40.87
N ARG A 153 -46.35 -13.23 40.40
CA ARG A 153 -47.68 -12.61 40.48
C ARG A 153 -48.29 -12.72 41.87
#